data_AF-J0LCL3-F1
#
_entry.id   AF-J0LCL3-F1
#
_cell.length_a   1.000
_cell.length_b   1.000
_cell.length_c   1.000
_cell.angle_alpha   90.00
_cell.angle_beta   90.00
_cell.angle_gamma   90.00
#
_symmetry.space_group_name_H-M   'P 1'
#
loop_
_entity.id
_entity.type
_entity.pdbx_description
1 polymer ?
#
loop_
_entity_poly.entity_id
_entity_poly.type
_entity_poly.pdbx_seq_one_letter_code
_entity_poly.pdbx_strand_id
1 'polypeptide(L)'
;MWGIGNVAKTYFFDNQGNPPFSVSVNVRLIHESDNAVANRLIMQHSVPRNTSATGYTDVRFGKWMSVRLPGDTMKTNEEFSELYDARGGIKLPRSKMDNYPVKLLKKGDLVLVECTMQRYHPKVNGKADPAKWNATYNIEFIALLDDGPPPTTLAATICEDELEISF
;
A
#
# COMPACT_ATOMS: atom_id res chain seq x y z
N MET A 1 10.35 -7.97 -6.72
CA MET A 1 9.76 -8.77 -5.63
C MET A 1 8.26 -8.65 -5.73
N TRP A 2 7.51 -9.70 -5.43
CA TRP A 2 6.05 -9.65 -5.41
C TRP A 2 5.54 -9.89 -3.99
N GLY A 3 4.55 -9.11 -3.58
CA GLY A 3 3.78 -9.31 -2.35
C GLY A 3 2.32 -9.57 -2.71
N ILE A 4 1.76 -10.68 -2.24
CA ILE A 4 0.36 -11.04 -2.50
C ILE A 4 -0.37 -11.07 -1.17
N GLY A 5 -1.52 -10.40 -1.10
CA GLY A 5 -2.33 -10.37 0.12
C GLY A 5 -3.45 -9.35 0.10
N ASN A 6 -4.11 -9.18 1.25
CA ASN A 6 -5.23 -8.27 1.38
C ASN A 6 -4.76 -6.85 1.70
N VAL A 7 -5.35 -5.86 1.04
CA VAL A 7 -5.15 -4.45 1.35
C VAL A 7 -5.60 -4.19 2.79
N ALA A 8 -4.67 -3.72 3.63
CA ALA A 8 -4.92 -3.34 5.00
C ALA A 8 -5.20 -1.84 5.12
N LYS A 9 -4.42 -1.01 4.40
CA LYS A 9 -4.52 0.46 4.37
C LYS A 9 -4.07 0.98 3.01
N THR A 10 -4.65 2.09 2.59
CA THR A 10 -4.26 2.81 1.36
C THR A 10 -3.99 4.27 1.68
N TYR A 11 -3.04 4.86 0.96
CA TYR A 11 -2.76 6.29 0.98
C TYR A 11 -2.34 6.71 -0.43
N PHE A 12 -3.32 7.09 -1.24
CA PHE A 12 -3.12 7.53 -2.64
C PHE A 12 -3.52 8.99 -2.87
N PHE A 13 -4.30 9.55 -1.97
CA PHE A 13 -4.81 10.90 -2.00
C PHE A 13 -4.64 11.52 -0.61
N ASP A 14 -4.45 12.84 -0.56
CA ASP A 14 -4.53 13.57 0.70
C ASP A 14 -5.98 13.82 1.13
N ASN A 15 -6.18 14.52 2.24
CA ASN A 15 -7.52 14.80 2.79
C ASN A 15 -8.38 15.70 1.87
N GLN A 16 -7.78 16.33 0.86
CA GLN A 16 -8.44 17.20 -0.12
C GLN A 16 -8.65 16.48 -1.46
N GLY A 17 -8.22 15.22 -1.58
CA GLY A 17 -8.31 14.44 -2.81
C GLY A 17 -7.17 14.69 -3.79
N ASN A 18 -6.13 15.44 -3.42
CA ASN A 18 -5.01 15.73 -4.32
C ASN A 18 -3.92 14.63 -4.26
N PRO A 19 -3.10 14.49 -5.31
CA PRO A 19 -1.94 13.60 -5.30
C PRO A 19 -0.91 13.98 -4.22
N PRO A 20 -0.58 13.07 -3.28
CA PRO A 20 0.36 13.35 -2.21
C PRO A 20 1.82 13.25 -2.71
N PHE A 21 2.76 13.74 -1.89
CA PHE A 21 4.21 13.62 -2.17
C PHE A 21 4.69 12.17 -2.25
N SER A 22 4.02 11.27 -1.52
CA SER A 22 4.22 9.82 -1.58
C SER A 22 2.90 9.09 -1.49
N VAL A 23 2.78 8.02 -2.24
CA VAL A 23 1.68 7.06 -2.09
C VAL A 23 2.17 5.82 -1.35
N SER A 24 1.25 5.10 -0.72
CA SER A 24 1.54 3.78 -0.16
C SER A 24 0.30 2.90 -0.05
N VAL A 25 0.54 1.59 -0.14
CA VAL A 25 -0.40 0.54 0.22
C VAL A 25 0.22 -0.34 1.29
N ASN A 26 -0.53 -0.63 2.34
CA ASN A 26 -0.17 -1.66 3.29
C ASN A 26 -0.92 -2.93 2.92
N VAL A 27 -0.20 -4.03 2.77
CA VAL A 27 -0.78 -5.34 2.41
C VAL A 27 -0.47 -6.33 3.51
N ARG A 28 -1.50 -6.97 4.03
CA ARG A 28 -1.35 -8.17 4.86
C ARG A 28 -1.10 -9.34 3.93
N LEU A 29 0.15 -9.81 3.86
CA LEU A 29 0.49 -10.94 3.01
C LEU A 29 -0.28 -12.19 3.42
N ILE A 30 -0.58 -13.06 2.45
CA ILE A 30 -1.40 -14.28 2.65
C ILE A 30 -0.91 -15.10 3.85
N HIS A 31 0.40 -15.30 3.96
CA HIS A 31 1.01 -16.00 5.08
C HIS A 31 1.67 -15.01 6.05
N GLU A 32 1.44 -15.21 7.35
CA GLU A 32 2.07 -14.42 8.41
C GLU A 32 3.60 -14.52 8.38
N SER A 33 4.12 -15.70 8.00
CA SER A 33 5.56 -15.92 7.79
C SER A 33 6.14 -14.96 6.76
N ASP A 34 5.41 -14.64 5.70
CA ASP A 34 5.89 -13.75 4.64
C ASP A 34 5.97 -12.31 5.14
N ASN A 35 5.00 -11.89 5.98
CA ASN A 35 5.06 -10.59 6.64
C ASN A 35 6.31 -10.50 7.54
N ALA A 36 6.59 -11.56 8.31
CA ALA A 36 7.77 -11.62 9.17
C ALA A 36 9.09 -11.57 8.37
N VAL A 37 9.16 -12.27 7.23
CA VAL A 37 10.32 -12.24 6.32
C VAL A 37 10.48 -10.86 5.69
N ALA A 38 9.40 -10.27 5.17
CA ALA A 38 9.44 -8.95 4.54
C ALA A 38 9.87 -7.86 5.52
N ASN A 39 9.38 -7.89 6.76
CA ASN A 39 9.82 -6.97 7.81
C ASN A 39 11.28 -7.21 8.20
N ARG A 40 11.72 -8.48 8.26
CA ARG A 40 13.12 -8.82 8.53
C ARG A 40 14.07 -8.28 7.46
N LEU A 41 13.70 -8.33 6.19
CA LEU A 41 14.51 -7.76 5.10
C LEU A 41 14.70 -6.25 5.26
N ILE A 42 13.62 -5.51 5.55
CA ILE A 42 13.74 -4.06 5.84
C ILE A 42 14.70 -3.81 7.01
N MET A 43 14.56 -4.59 8.09
CA MET A 43 15.43 -4.46 9.26
C MET A 43 16.90 -4.74 8.93
N GLN A 44 17.17 -5.79 8.16
CA GLN A 44 18.54 -6.17 7.79
C GLN A 44 19.23 -5.14 6.89
N HIS A 45 18.46 -4.43 6.06
CA HIS A 45 19.00 -3.43 5.13
C HIS A 45 18.92 -1.99 5.66
N SER A 46 18.51 -1.80 6.91
CA SER A 46 18.49 -0.51 7.60
C SER A 46 19.60 -0.40 8.66
N VAL A 47 20.19 0.78 8.80
CA VAL A 47 21.26 1.14 9.75
C VAL A 47 20.90 2.48 10.42
N PRO A 48 20.79 2.57 11.76
CA PRO A 48 20.73 1.45 12.70
C PRO A 48 19.55 0.54 12.39
N ARG A 49 19.60 -0.70 12.91
CA ARG A 49 18.55 -1.70 12.66
C ARG A 49 17.19 -1.10 13.03
N ASN A 50 16.27 -1.08 12.08
CA ASN A 50 14.97 -0.48 12.28
C ASN A 50 14.07 -1.39 13.13
N THR A 51 14.15 -1.30 14.46
CA THR A 51 13.33 -2.12 15.36
C THR A 51 11.85 -1.76 15.32
N SER A 52 11.47 -0.61 14.76
CA SER A 52 10.04 -0.25 14.63
C SER A 52 9.28 -1.21 13.70
N ALA A 53 9.98 -1.90 12.79
CA ALA A 53 9.36 -2.86 11.87
C ALA A 53 8.94 -4.19 12.54
N THR A 54 9.26 -4.43 13.82
CA THR A 54 8.84 -5.65 14.52
C THR A 54 7.39 -5.55 14.97
N GLY A 55 6.57 -6.56 14.65
CA GLY A 55 5.19 -6.66 15.13
C GLY A 55 4.12 -6.03 14.22
N TYR A 56 4.49 -5.48 13.06
CA TYR A 56 3.48 -5.14 12.05
C TYR A 56 2.89 -6.40 11.43
N THR A 57 1.56 -6.42 11.34
CA THR A 57 0.79 -7.51 10.71
C THR A 57 0.56 -7.29 9.21
N ASP A 58 1.16 -6.22 8.67
CA ASP A 58 1.10 -5.80 7.29
C ASP A 58 2.47 -5.30 6.81
N VAL A 59 2.69 -5.33 5.50
CA VAL A 59 3.89 -4.83 4.83
C VAL A 59 3.54 -3.56 4.08
N ARG A 60 4.30 -2.49 4.32
CA ARG A 60 4.13 -1.21 3.62
C ARG A 60 4.93 -1.20 2.33
N PHE A 61 4.24 -0.92 1.22
CA PHE A 61 4.81 -0.60 -0.07
C PHE A 61 4.52 0.87 -0.36
N GLY A 62 5.51 1.64 -0.82
CA GLY A 62 5.34 3.07 -1.08
C GLY A 62 6.00 3.51 -2.37
N LYS A 63 5.68 4.71 -2.86
CA LYS A 63 6.34 5.32 -4.02
C LYS A 63 6.36 6.83 -3.83
N TRP A 64 7.50 7.46 -4.07
CA TRP A 64 7.57 8.92 -4.17
C TRP A 64 6.96 9.34 -5.51
N MET A 65 6.02 10.28 -5.48
CA MET A 65 5.29 10.74 -6.66
C MET A 65 5.72 12.14 -7.13
N SER A 66 6.65 12.77 -6.42
CA SER A 66 7.12 14.09 -6.81
C SER A 66 8.10 14.03 -7.96
N VAL A 67 7.74 14.71 -9.04
CA VAL A 67 8.51 14.83 -10.26
C VAL A 67 8.93 16.28 -10.44
N ARG A 68 10.04 16.50 -11.14
CA ARG A 68 10.47 17.84 -11.56
C ARG A 68 10.52 17.83 -13.09
N LEU A 69 9.62 18.56 -13.71
CA LEU A 69 9.57 18.66 -15.17
C LEU A 69 10.69 19.59 -15.67
N PRO A 70 11.22 19.38 -16.88
CA PRO A 70 12.19 20.29 -17.48
C PRO A 70 11.64 21.72 -17.57
N GLY A 71 12.36 22.68 -17.02
CA GLY A 71 11.95 24.09 -16.99
C GLY A 71 11.26 24.52 -15.70
N ASP A 72 10.82 23.58 -14.85
CA ASP A 72 10.13 23.92 -13.62
C ASP A 72 11.09 24.16 -12.43
N THR A 73 10.79 25.20 -11.67
CA THR A 73 11.47 25.53 -10.41
C THR A 73 10.89 24.73 -9.24
N MET A 74 9.60 24.38 -9.30
CA MET A 74 8.90 23.64 -8.25
C MET A 74 8.69 22.17 -8.62
N LYS A 75 8.52 21.32 -7.62
CA LYS A 75 8.12 19.92 -7.82
C LYS A 75 6.61 19.83 -7.95
N THR A 76 6.15 18.99 -8.86
CA THR A 76 4.74 18.60 -9.00
C THR A 76 4.56 17.17 -8.53
N ASN A 77 3.40 16.85 -7.96
CA ASN A 77 3.07 15.47 -7.58
C ASN A 77 2.19 14.86 -8.67
N GLU A 78 2.55 13.68 -9.15
CA GLU A 78 1.74 12.93 -10.11
C GLU A 78 0.77 11.98 -9.39
N GLU A 79 -0.39 11.72 -10.01
CA GLU A 79 -1.30 10.68 -9.54
C GLU A 79 -0.69 9.30 -9.80
N PHE A 80 -0.88 8.37 -8.86
CA PHE A 80 -0.46 6.99 -9.07
C PHE A 80 -1.41 6.32 -10.07
N SER A 81 -0.89 5.87 -11.21
CA SER A 81 -1.68 5.25 -12.29
C SER A 81 -1.37 3.78 -12.55
N GLU A 82 -0.33 3.23 -11.92
CA GLU A 82 0.15 1.85 -12.12
C GLU A 82 -0.65 0.84 -11.26
N LEU A 83 -1.98 0.91 -11.36
CA LEU A 83 -2.92 -0.05 -10.76
C LEU A 83 -3.77 -0.67 -11.86
N TYR A 84 -3.77 -2.00 -11.93
CA TYR A 84 -4.37 -2.76 -13.01
C TYR A 84 -5.44 -3.73 -12.51
N ASP A 85 -6.45 -3.98 -13.34
CA ASP A 85 -7.44 -5.03 -13.11
C ASP A 85 -6.90 -6.38 -13.62
N ALA A 86 -6.62 -7.27 -12.68
CA ALA A 86 -6.15 -8.63 -12.96
C ALA A 86 -7.10 -9.70 -12.41
N ARG A 87 -8.38 -9.35 -12.17
CA ARG A 87 -9.41 -10.32 -11.72
C ARG A 87 -9.63 -11.44 -12.74
N GLY A 88 -9.44 -11.13 -14.03
CA GLY A 88 -9.43 -12.11 -15.12
C GLY A 88 -8.08 -12.81 -15.35
N GLY A 89 -7.11 -12.61 -14.45
CA GLY A 89 -5.74 -13.09 -14.56
C GLY A 89 -4.74 -12.01 -15.01
N ILE A 90 -3.47 -12.22 -14.65
CA ILE A 90 -2.36 -11.32 -15.00
C ILE A 90 -1.98 -11.51 -16.47
N LYS A 91 -1.96 -10.43 -17.24
CA LYS A 91 -1.57 -10.42 -18.66
C LYS A 91 -0.24 -9.71 -18.85
N LEU A 92 0.64 -10.30 -19.66
CA LEU A 92 1.91 -9.69 -20.05
C LEU A 92 1.97 -9.43 -21.57
N PRO A 93 2.54 -8.30 -22.02
CA PRO A 93 3.05 -7.17 -21.22
C PRO A 93 1.93 -6.39 -20.49
N ARG A 94 2.31 -5.60 -19.48
CA ARG A 94 1.38 -4.83 -18.62
C ARG A 94 0.42 -3.92 -19.40
N SER A 95 0.83 -3.44 -20.57
CA SER A 95 0.00 -2.66 -21.49
C SER A 95 -1.24 -3.41 -22.01
N LYS A 96 -1.36 -4.72 -21.77
CA LYS A 96 -2.54 -5.54 -22.08
C LYS A 96 -3.52 -5.68 -20.91
N MET A 97 -3.21 -5.09 -19.74
CA MET A 97 -4.12 -5.05 -18.61
C MET A 97 -4.84 -3.71 -18.58
N ASP A 98 -6.12 -3.75 -18.24
CA ASP A 98 -6.90 -2.53 -18.08
C ASP A 98 -6.49 -1.84 -16.79
N ASN A 99 -6.40 -0.51 -16.83
CA ASN A 99 -6.15 0.27 -15.62
C ASN A 99 -7.37 0.19 -14.70
N TYR A 100 -7.12 -0.03 -13.41
CA TYR A 100 -8.13 0.00 -12.38
C TYR A 100 -8.03 1.32 -11.60
N PRO A 101 -9.13 2.10 -11.46
CA PRO A 101 -9.08 3.38 -10.78
C PRO A 101 -8.66 3.24 -9.31
N VAL A 102 -7.59 3.92 -8.91
CA VAL A 102 -7.02 3.83 -7.55
C VAL A 102 -8.00 4.21 -6.45
N LYS A 103 -8.90 5.15 -6.72
CA LYS A 103 -9.98 5.56 -5.80
C LYS A 103 -10.95 4.43 -5.43
N LEU A 104 -10.99 3.35 -6.21
CA LEU A 104 -11.86 2.20 -5.95
C LEU A 104 -11.16 1.11 -5.12
N LEU A 105 -9.84 1.17 -4.96
CA LEU A 105 -9.08 0.21 -4.16
C LEU A 105 -9.39 0.41 -2.68
N LYS A 106 -9.89 -0.64 -2.02
CA LYS A 106 -10.40 -0.58 -0.65
C LYS A 106 -9.73 -1.63 0.23
N LYS A 107 -9.90 -1.45 1.54
CA LYS A 107 -9.46 -2.44 2.54
C LYS A 107 -10.17 -3.78 2.29
N GLY A 108 -9.41 -4.87 2.30
CA GLY A 108 -9.90 -6.23 2.08
C GLY A 108 -9.63 -6.77 0.67
N ASP A 109 -9.45 -5.89 -0.33
CA ASP A 109 -9.15 -6.31 -1.70
C ASP A 109 -7.90 -7.18 -1.76
N LEU A 110 -7.95 -8.26 -2.53
CA LEU A 110 -6.80 -9.12 -2.77
C LEU A 110 -5.97 -8.51 -3.89
N VAL A 111 -4.70 -8.22 -3.61
CA VAL A 111 -3.80 -7.59 -4.57
C VAL A 111 -2.49 -8.36 -4.69
N LEU A 112 -1.89 -8.26 -5.88
CA LEU A 112 -0.46 -8.47 -6.09
C LEU A 112 0.21 -7.11 -6.21
N VAL A 113 1.28 -6.89 -5.44
CA VAL A 113 2.12 -5.70 -5.54
C VAL A 113 3.47 -6.13 -6.08
N GLU A 114 3.86 -5.60 -7.24
CA GLU A 114 5.25 -5.66 -7.69
C GLU A 114 6.03 -4.50 -7.11
N CYS A 115 7.19 -4.81 -6.53
CA CYS A 115 8.05 -3.82 -5.90
C CYS A 115 9.54 -4.11 -6.09
N THR A 116 10.33 -3.06 -5.93
CA THR A 116 11.78 -3.11 -5.77
C THR A 116 12.14 -2.72 -4.34
N MET A 117 13.20 -3.31 -3.78
CA MET A 117 13.70 -2.87 -2.46
C MET A 117 14.74 -1.78 -2.67
N GLN A 118 14.53 -0.62 -2.05
CA GLN A 118 15.43 0.52 -2.18
C GLN A 118 15.98 0.94 -0.82
N ARG A 119 17.25 1.34 -0.78
CA ARG A 119 17.87 1.98 0.38
C ARG A 119 17.99 3.48 0.17
N TYR A 120 17.80 4.25 1.23
CA TYR A 120 17.96 5.70 1.22
C TYR A 120 18.55 6.21 2.53
N HIS A 121 19.20 7.36 2.47
CA HIS A 121 19.63 8.07 3.67
C HIS A 121 18.47 8.87 4.25
N PRO A 122 18.03 8.59 5.49
CA PRO A 122 16.99 9.37 6.13
C PRO A 122 17.47 10.81 6.32
N LYS A 123 16.56 11.77 6.13
CA LYS A 123 16.86 13.18 6.35
C LYS A 123 16.55 13.55 7.80
N VAL A 124 17.51 14.17 8.48
CA VAL A 124 17.37 14.77 9.80
C VAL A 124 17.60 16.27 9.63
N ASN A 125 16.62 17.11 10.00
CA ASN A 125 16.66 18.56 9.80
C ASN A 125 16.95 18.96 8.33
N GLY A 126 16.34 18.24 7.38
CA GLY A 126 16.47 18.50 5.94
C GLY A 126 17.76 17.98 5.28
N LYS A 127 18.75 17.53 6.06
CA LYS A 127 20.01 16.96 5.55
C LYS A 127 20.02 15.44 5.66
N ALA A 128 20.49 14.77 4.62
CA ALA A 128 20.68 13.32 4.64
C ALA A 128 21.78 12.95 5.65
N ASP A 129 21.52 11.95 6.49
CA ASP A 129 22.51 11.39 7.41
C ASP A 129 23.25 10.22 6.71
N PRO A 130 24.51 10.39 6.26
CA PRO A 130 25.23 9.36 5.52
C PRO A 130 25.58 8.14 6.38
N ALA A 131 25.58 8.27 7.71
CA ALA A 131 25.83 7.17 8.62
C ALA A 131 24.60 6.25 8.78
N LYS A 132 23.42 6.71 8.36
CA LYS A 132 22.16 5.98 8.47
C LYS A 132 21.63 5.54 7.11
N TRP A 133 20.99 4.40 7.09
CA TRP A 133 20.30 3.84 5.94
C TRP A 133 18.94 3.34 6.36
N ASN A 134 17.91 3.64 5.59
CA ASN A 134 16.63 2.97 5.71
C ASN A 134 16.35 2.19 4.43
N ALA A 135 15.71 1.04 4.57
CA ALA A 135 15.19 0.27 3.44
C ALA A 135 13.67 0.45 3.33
N THR A 136 13.15 0.41 2.11
CA THR A 136 11.71 0.46 1.80
C THR A 136 11.40 -0.42 0.61
N TYR A 137 10.15 -0.87 0.51
CA TYR A 137 9.62 -1.45 -0.72
C TYR A 137 9.03 -0.32 -1.58
N ASN A 138 9.61 -0.12 -2.75
CA ASN A 138 9.18 0.85 -3.74
C ASN A 138 8.21 0.20 -4.74
N ILE A 139 7.00 0.73 -4.88
CA ILE A 139 5.96 0.17 -5.76
C ILE A 139 6.36 0.36 -7.23
N GLU A 140 6.35 -0.72 -7.99
CA GLU A 140 6.41 -0.68 -9.45
C GLU A 140 4.99 -0.65 -10.02
N PHE A 141 4.16 -1.64 -9.69
CA PHE A 141 2.74 -1.66 -10.01
C PHE A 141 1.92 -2.47 -8.98
N ILE A 142 0.61 -2.31 -9.02
CA ILE A 142 -0.37 -3.09 -8.24
C ILE A 142 -1.35 -3.74 -9.23
N ALA A 143 -1.72 -5.00 -8.98
CA ALA A 143 -2.76 -5.71 -9.71
C ALA A 143 -3.85 -6.15 -8.72
N LEU A 144 -5.10 -5.73 -8.97
CA LEU A 144 -6.27 -6.22 -8.27
C LEU A 144 -6.57 -7.65 -8.72
N LEU A 145 -6.55 -8.60 -7.80
CA LEU A 145 -6.82 -10.02 -8.07
C LEU A 145 -8.25 -10.41 -7.72
N ASP A 146 -8.80 -9.84 -6.64
CA ASP A 146 -10.16 -10.10 -6.21
C ASP A 146 -10.69 -8.93 -5.36
N ASP A 147 -12.00 -8.72 -5.40
CA ASP A 147 -12.68 -7.71 -4.60
C ASP A 147 -12.80 -8.19 -3.15
N GLY A 148 -12.46 -7.32 -2.19
CA GLY A 148 -12.68 -7.59 -0.78
C GLY A 148 -14.16 -7.64 -0.44
N PRO A 149 -14.55 -8.34 0.65
CA PRO A 149 -15.92 -8.35 1.11
C PRO A 149 -16.42 -6.90 1.32
N PRO A 150 -17.71 -6.63 1.08
CA PRO A 150 -18.26 -5.31 1.36
C PRO A 150 -18.00 -4.95 2.83
N PRO A 151 -17.84 -3.65 3.15
CA PRO A 151 -17.70 -3.23 4.54
C PRO A 151 -18.85 -3.83 5.35
N THR A 152 -18.54 -4.55 6.43
CA THR A 152 -19.58 -5.05 7.34
C THR A 152 -20.23 -3.85 8.01
N THR A 153 -21.31 -3.34 7.42
CA THR A 153 -22.12 -2.31 8.05
C THR A 153 -22.73 -2.93 9.30
N LEU A 154 -22.31 -2.52 10.48
CA LEU A 154 -22.84 -2.93 11.80
C LEU A 154 -24.34 -2.56 12.00
N ALA A 155 -25.08 -2.22 10.95
CA ALA A 155 -26.45 -1.73 10.99
C ALA A 155 -27.50 -2.79 10.58
N ALA A 156 -27.25 -4.07 10.89
CA ALA A 156 -28.21 -5.15 10.63
C ALA A 156 -28.48 -6.04 11.86
N THR A 157 -28.32 -5.48 13.07
CA THR A 157 -28.66 -6.18 14.34
C THR A 157 -29.48 -5.31 15.27
N ILE A 158 -30.37 -4.49 14.70
CA ILE A 158 -31.48 -3.86 15.44
C ILE A 158 -32.73 -3.96 14.56
N CYS A 159 -33.22 -5.18 14.40
CA CYS A 159 -34.59 -5.47 13.97
C CYS A 159 -34.85 -6.93 14.35
N GLU A 160 -35.96 -7.17 15.04
CA GLU A 160 -36.37 -8.45 15.63
C GLU A 160 -35.79 -8.75 17.03
N ASP A 161 -36.20 -7.96 18.03
CA ASP A 161 -36.51 -8.48 19.36
C ASP A 161 -37.45 -7.52 20.10
N GLU A 162 -38.69 -7.41 19.60
CA GLU A 162 -39.85 -7.07 20.44
C GLU A 162 -40.80 -8.27 20.43
N LEU A 163 -40.45 -9.30 21.21
CA LEU A 163 -41.40 -10.32 21.65
C LEU A 163 -42.13 -9.76 22.89
N GLU A 164 -43.32 -9.20 22.66
CA GLU A 164 -44.28 -8.94 23.73
C GLU A 164 -44.61 -10.24 24.46
N ILE A 165 -44.24 -10.32 25.74
CA ILE A 165 -44.79 -11.31 26.67
C ILE A 165 -45.81 -10.57 27.53
N SER A 166 -47.10 -10.79 27.25
CA SER A 166 -48.20 -10.42 28.14
C SER A 166 -48.27 -11.40 29.31
N PHE A 167 -48.23 -10.88 30.54
CA PHE A 167 -48.50 -11.63 31.78
C PHE A 167 -49.99 -11.85 32.01
#